data_AF-M3D7F8-F1
#
_entry.id   AF-M3D7F8-F1
#
_cell.length_a   1.000
_cell.length_b   1.000
_cell.length_c   1.000
_cell.angle_alpha   90.00
_cell.angle_beta   90.00
_cell.angle_gamma   90.00
#
_symmetry.space_group_name_H-M   'P 1'
#
loop_
_entity.id
_entity.type
_entity.pdbx_description
1 polymer ?
#
loop_
_entity_poly.entity_id
_entity_poly.type
_entity_poly.pdbx_seq_one_letter_code
_entity_poly.pdbx_strand_id
1 'polypeptide(L)'
;MAIAFHQAAQDTPQKSVKEVWDVASKARADVQPPRPVSEGQRATNTRPQPRRDEQIADIKALCNYISPALLVRISGNALSDLDLFYNNLRRAAQPFPFLELPVVVKNRIYGIVLGSGAGNRPVRQLHGSLPPLLAICKEIRQAARPVFFGTSVFLFDLISEPDTMENTVNRVLKQWLKVVVRTDTRCLARVELSLGGAVAAHDTIDICFTISPAHGLMVNVHGKGTATLKETAQQLVNAIEEMREAMGMHGEAIGMALHSGSDLWREAVLAIANLSVPAVAESELYEERDVKREEK
;
A
#
# COMPACT_ATOMS: atom_id res chain seq x y z
N MET A 1 2.71 14.39 -0.87
CA MET A 1 1.52 14.79 -1.63
C MET A 1 0.42 13.71 -1.72
N ALA A 2 0.57 12.53 -1.09
CA ALA A 2 -0.52 11.54 -0.97
C ALA A 2 -0.91 11.12 0.44
N ILE A 3 -0.20 11.62 1.46
CA ILE A 3 -0.85 11.86 2.75
C ILE A 3 -2.07 12.76 2.48
N ALA A 4 -1.97 13.74 1.57
CA ALA A 4 -3.09 14.58 1.15
C ALA A 4 -4.24 13.88 0.41
N PHE A 5 -4.17 12.62 -0.03
CA PHE A 5 -5.33 11.93 -0.64
C PHE A 5 -6.01 10.94 0.30
N HIS A 6 -5.29 10.38 1.27
CA HIS A 6 -5.89 9.62 2.37
C HIS A 6 -6.38 10.55 3.47
N GLN A 7 -5.64 11.64 3.74
CA GLN A 7 -6.20 12.83 4.38
C GLN A 7 -7.29 13.42 3.51
N ALA A 8 -7.19 13.78 2.21
CA ALA A 8 -8.40 14.29 1.51
C ALA A 8 -9.55 13.30 1.29
N ALA A 9 -9.47 12.02 1.71
CA ALA A 9 -10.62 11.12 1.85
C ALA A 9 -11.17 11.03 3.29
N GLN A 10 -10.37 11.43 4.29
CA GLN A 10 -10.75 11.60 5.71
C GLN A 10 -10.97 13.08 6.12
N ASP A 11 -10.44 14.02 5.32
CA ASP A 11 -10.37 15.48 5.34
C ASP A 11 -10.95 16.07 4.04
N THR A 12 -11.55 15.25 3.15
CA THR A 12 -12.72 15.84 2.46
C THR A 12 -13.64 16.13 3.62
N PRO A 13 -13.98 17.40 3.93
CA PRO A 13 -14.97 17.67 4.95
C PRO A 13 -16.11 16.75 4.58
N GLN A 14 -16.41 15.82 5.48
CA GLN A 14 -17.51 14.89 5.34
C GLN A 14 -18.68 15.84 5.20
N LYS A 15 -19.06 16.17 3.96
CA LYS A 15 -19.97 17.28 3.73
C LYS A 15 -21.17 16.88 4.52
N SER A 16 -21.45 17.63 5.57
CA SER A 16 -22.51 17.24 6.48
C SER A 16 -23.75 17.06 5.60
N VAL A 17 -24.65 16.14 5.96
CA VAL A 17 -25.88 15.93 5.17
C VAL A 17 -26.54 17.28 4.84
N LYS A 18 -26.38 18.26 5.73
CA LYS A 18 -26.71 19.67 5.57
C LYS A 18 -25.99 20.37 4.39
N GLU A 19 -24.68 20.27 4.24
CA GLU A 19 -23.93 20.90 3.12
C GLU A 19 -24.29 20.31 1.75
N VAL A 20 -24.51 18.99 1.66
CA VAL A 20 -24.99 18.36 0.42
C VAL A 20 -26.39 18.87 0.08
N TRP A 21 -27.23 19.04 1.11
CA TRP A 21 -28.59 19.57 0.99
C TRP A 21 -28.60 21.05 0.57
N ASP A 22 -27.70 21.87 1.12
CA ASP A 22 -27.62 23.30 0.84
C ASP A 22 -27.19 23.55 -0.61
N VAL A 23 -26.25 22.76 -1.15
CA VAL A 23 -25.86 22.83 -2.57
C VAL A 23 -27.02 22.45 -3.50
N ALA A 24 -27.75 21.38 -3.17
CA ALA A 24 -28.92 20.96 -3.96
C ALA A 24 -30.07 21.96 -3.90
N SER A 25 -30.27 22.61 -2.75
CA SER A 25 -31.30 23.63 -2.54
C SER A 25 -30.99 24.91 -3.32
N LYS A 26 -29.71 25.30 -3.41
CA LYS A 26 -29.27 26.47 -4.16
C LYS A 26 -29.47 26.29 -5.67
N ALA A 27 -29.21 25.10 -6.20
CA ALA A 27 -29.42 24.78 -7.61
C ALA A 27 -30.91 24.80 -8.05
N ARG A 28 -31.85 24.74 -7.10
CA ARG A 28 -33.31 24.81 -7.37
C ARG A 28 -33.86 26.22 -7.50
N ALA A 29 -33.25 27.21 -6.84
CA ALA A 29 -33.73 28.58 -6.87
C ALA A 29 -33.69 29.20 -8.29
N ASP A 30 -32.84 28.66 -9.17
CA ASP A 30 -32.63 29.18 -10.53
C ASP A 30 -33.57 28.56 -11.58
N VAL A 31 -34.40 27.57 -11.23
CA VAL A 31 -35.34 26.96 -12.17
C VAL A 31 -36.69 27.67 -12.10
N GLN A 32 -36.95 28.55 -13.08
CA GLN A 32 -38.22 29.27 -13.21
C GLN A 32 -39.39 28.29 -13.37
N PRO A 33 -40.51 28.48 -12.64
CA PRO A 33 -41.66 27.60 -12.75
C PRO A 33 -42.32 27.72 -14.13
N PRO A 34 -42.77 26.60 -14.73
CA PRO A 34 -43.48 26.62 -16.01
C PRO A 34 -44.80 27.39 -15.89
N ARG A 35 -45.14 28.17 -16.92
CA ARG A 35 -46.37 28.98 -16.98
C ARG A 35 -47.61 28.08 -16.89
N PRO A 36 -48.66 28.51 -16.17
CA PRO A 36 -49.89 27.74 -16.05
C PRO A 36 -50.61 27.66 -17.39
N VAL A 37 -50.92 26.43 -17.81
CA VAL A 37 -51.82 26.14 -18.93
C VAL A 37 -53.23 26.04 -18.35
N SER A 38 -54.15 26.86 -18.87
CA SER A 38 -55.55 26.89 -18.48
C SER A 38 -56.26 25.67 -19.05
N GLU A 39 -56.70 24.71 -18.23
CA GLU A 39 -57.54 23.62 -18.72
C GLU A 39 -58.63 23.18 -17.73
N GLY A 40 -59.76 22.83 -18.34
CA GLY A 40 -61.07 22.69 -17.72
C GLY A 40 -61.25 21.49 -16.80
N GLN A 41 -62.27 21.63 -15.96
CA GLN A 41 -62.59 20.75 -14.84
C GLN A 41 -63.00 19.33 -15.30
N ARG A 42 -62.19 18.33 -14.94
CA ARG A 42 -62.60 16.93 -14.84
C ARG A 42 -62.44 16.49 -13.38
N ALA A 43 -63.55 16.12 -12.75
CA ALA A 43 -63.56 15.59 -11.38
C ALA A 43 -63.00 14.16 -11.37
N THR A 44 -61.77 13.99 -10.89
CA THR A 44 -61.18 12.68 -10.60
C THR A 44 -60.97 12.54 -9.10
N ASN A 45 -61.36 11.39 -8.54
CA ASN A 45 -61.10 10.94 -7.18
C ASN A 45 -59.58 10.90 -6.89
N THR A 46 -59.01 12.02 -6.44
CA THR A 46 -57.60 12.12 -6.06
C THR A 46 -57.41 11.68 -4.62
N ARG A 47 -56.71 10.55 -4.44
CA ARG A 47 -56.08 10.18 -3.16
C ARG A 47 -55.29 11.39 -2.64
N PRO A 48 -55.38 11.77 -1.35
CA PRO A 48 -54.59 12.88 -0.82
C PRO A 48 -53.12 12.53 -1.01
N GLN A 49 -52.44 13.27 -1.91
CA GLN A 49 -51.00 13.16 -2.04
C GLN A 49 -50.38 13.69 -0.74
N PRO A 50 -49.42 12.97 -0.14
CA PRO A 50 -48.69 13.49 1.00
C PRO A 50 -48.08 14.83 0.62
N ARG A 51 -48.10 15.77 1.57
CA ARG A 51 -47.57 17.11 1.31
C ARG A 51 -46.09 16.97 0.99
N ARG A 52 -45.59 17.70 -0.01
CA ARG A 52 -44.17 17.65 -0.42
C ARG A 52 -43.21 17.80 0.77
N ASP A 53 -43.60 18.57 1.78
CA ASP A 53 -42.80 18.80 2.99
C ASP A 53 -42.63 17.53 3.83
N GLU A 54 -43.65 16.67 3.91
CA GLU A 54 -43.60 15.38 4.61
C GLU A 54 -42.66 14.42 3.87
N GLN A 55 -42.76 14.34 2.54
CA GLN A 55 -41.87 13.51 1.73
C GLN A 55 -40.40 13.95 1.87
N ILE A 56 -40.15 15.26 1.92
CA ILE A 56 -38.80 15.81 2.12
C ILE A 56 -38.27 15.44 3.50
N ALA A 57 -39.11 15.49 4.55
CA ALA A 57 -38.73 15.07 5.89
C ALA A 57 -38.38 13.57 5.95
N ASP A 58 -39.17 12.73 5.28
CA ASP A 58 -38.93 11.28 5.20
C ASP A 58 -37.61 10.97 4.47
N ILE A 59 -37.36 11.61 3.32
CA ILE A 59 -36.09 11.46 2.57
C ILE A 59 -34.91 11.86 3.45
N LYS A 60 -35.00 12.98 4.17
CA LYS A 60 -33.94 13.41 5.09
C LYS A 60 -33.70 12.41 6.20
N ALA A 61 -34.75 11.84 6.77
CA ALA A 61 -34.63 10.80 7.78
C ALA A 61 -33.95 9.54 7.23
N LEU A 62 -34.32 9.10 6.01
CA LEU A 62 -33.70 7.95 5.34
C LEU A 62 -32.22 8.17 5.03
N CYS A 63 -31.82 9.38 4.60
CA CYS A 63 -30.43 9.71 4.33
C CYS A 63 -29.49 9.45 5.53
N ASN A 64 -29.98 9.52 6.76
CA ASN A 64 -29.18 9.22 7.96
C ASN A 64 -28.79 7.74 8.08
N TYR A 65 -29.49 6.84 7.39
CA TYR A 65 -29.23 5.41 7.40
C TYR A 65 -28.48 4.92 6.15
N ILE A 66 -28.18 5.82 5.20
CA ILE A 66 -27.53 5.49 3.93
C ILE A 66 -26.06 5.92 4.01
N SER A 67 -25.17 5.06 3.52
CA SER A 67 -23.75 5.39 3.43
C SER A 67 -23.55 6.71 2.66
N PRO A 68 -22.76 7.67 3.18
CA PRO A 68 -22.47 8.92 2.48
C PRO A 68 -21.92 8.70 1.06
N ALA A 69 -21.15 7.62 0.84
CA ALA A 69 -20.60 7.28 -0.47
C ALA A 69 -21.67 6.94 -1.52
N LEU A 70 -22.83 6.42 -1.09
CA LEU A 70 -23.98 6.19 -1.97
C LEU A 70 -24.77 7.47 -2.20
N LEU A 71 -24.92 8.33 -1.19
CA LEU A 71 -25.64 9.60 -1.31
C LEU A 71 -24.99 10.53 -2.34
N VAL A 72 -23.65 10.55 -2.44
CA VAL A 72 -22.91 11.33 -3.45
C VAL A 72 -23.27 10.92 -4.88
N ARG A 73 -23.80 9.71 -5.09
CA ARG A 73 -24.22 9.20 -6.41
C ARG A 73 -25.67 9.54 -6.76
N ILE A 74 -26.45 10.04 -5.81
CA ILE A 74 -27.85 10.40 -6.01
C ILE A 74 -27.90 11.84 -6.52
N SER A 75 -28.58 12.06 -7.64
CA SER A 75 -28.77 13.40 -8.19
C SER A 75 -29.56 14.28 -7.22
N GLY A 76 -29.13 15.53 -7.03
CA GLY A 76 -29.77 16.46 -6.07
C GLY A 76 -31.24 16.74 -6.35
N ASN A 77 -31.69 16.58 -7.60
CA ASN A 77 -33.11 16.71 -7.96
C ASN A 77 -33.98 15.57 -7.38
N ALA A 78 -33.41 14.40 -7.09
CA ALA A 78 -34.11 13.25 -6.52
C ALA A 78 -34.49 13.45 -5.05
N LEU A 79 -33.91 14.44 -4.36
CA LEU A 79 -34.11 14.65 -2.92
C LEU A 79 -35.47 15.26 -2.54
N SER A 80 -36.36 15.53 -3.49
CA SER A 80 -37.71 16.04 -3.16
C SER A 80 -38.87 15.22 -3.70
N ASP A 81 -38.58 14.07 -4.28
CA ASP A 81 -39.58 13.18 -4.81
C ASP A 81 -39.19 11.78 -4.32
N LEU A 82 -40.06 11.19 -3.51
CA LEU A 82 -39.76 9.95 -2.83
C LEU A 82 -39.55 8.79 -3.82
N ASP A 83 -40.32 8.74 -4.90
CA ASP A 83 -40.20 7.69 -5.91
C ASP A 83 -38.90 7.84 -6.69
N LEU A 84 -38.56 9.06 -7.10
CA LEU A 84 -37.30 9.35 -7.77
C LEU A 84 -36.10 9.09 -6.86
N PHE A 85 -36.20 9.40 -5.56
CA PHE A 85 -35.19 9.09 -4.56
C PHE A 85 -34.95 7.59 -4.46
N TYR A 86 -36.00 6.79 -4.26
CA TYR A 86 -35.89 5.34 -4.15
C TYR A 86 -35.33 4.70 -5.42
N ASN A 87 -35.77 5.14 -6.60
CA ASN A 87 -35.26 4.63 -7.87
C ASN A 87 -33.76 4.92 -8.05
N ASN A 88 -33.31 6.13 -7.70
CA ASN A 88 -31.90 6.48 -7.73
C ASN A 88 -31.09 5.73 -6.68
N LEU A 89 -31.61 5.60 -5.46
CA LEU A 89 -30.97 4.83 -4.39
C LEU A 89 -30.83 3.36 -4.80
N ARG A 90 -31.89 2.75 -5.34
CA ARG A 90 -31.87 1.36 -5.82
C ARG A 90 -30.84 1.15 -6.93
N ARG A 91 -30.70 2.12 -7.83
CA ARG A 91 -29.68 2.12 -8.90
C ARG A 91 -28.27 2.31 -8.34
N ALA A 92 -28.09 3.24 -7.41
CA ALA A 92 -26.79 3.53 -6.78
C ALA A 92 -26.31 2.39 -5.87
N ALA A 93 -27.25 1.67 -5.24
CA ALA A 93 -27.00 0.51 -4.39
C ALA A 93 -26.72 -0.77 -5.19
N GLN A 94 -26.89 -0.78 -6.52
CA GLN A 94 -26.44 -1.91 -7.33
C GLN A 94 -24.93 -2.11 -7.14
N PRO A 95 -24.46 -3.37 -7.08
CA PRO A 95 -23.03 -3.65 -7.05
C PRO A 95 -22.36 -2.94 -8.22
N PHE A 96 -21.29 -2.20 -7.93
CA PHE A 96 -20.50 -1.60 -8.98
C PHE A 96 -19.87 -2.73 -9.82
N PRO A 97 -20.02 -2.73 -11.16
CA PRO A 97 -19.56 -3.82 -12.02
C PRO A 97 -18.03 -3.77 -12.20
N PHE A 98 -17.30 -3.93 -11.09
CA PHE A 98 -15.86 -3.73 -11.02
C PHE A 98 -15.10 -4.60 -12.02
N LEU A 99 -15.55 -5.84 -12.23
CA LEU A 99 -14.92 -6.79 -13.13
C LEU A 99 -15.07 -6.41 -14.62
N GLU A 100 -16.13 -5.69 -14.98
CA GLU A 100 -16.42 -5.23 -16.34
C GLU A 100 -15.60 -3.99 -16.73
N LEU A 101 -14.89 -3.37 -15.77
CA LEU A 101 -14.00 -2.27 -16.06
C LEU A 101 -12.86 -2.68 -16.99
N PRO A 102 -12.37 -1.77 -17.85
CA PRO A 102 -11.16 -2.00 -18.64
C PRO A 102 -9.98 -2.40 -17.75
N VAL A 103 -9.13 -3.31 -18.22
CA VAL A 103 -7.99 -3.83 -17.46
C VAL A 103 -7.08 -2.73 -16.92
N VAL A 104 -6.87 -1.67 -17.70
CA VAL A 104 -6.05 -0.50 -17.32
C VAL A 104 -6.64 0.21 -16.08
N VAL A 105 -7.96 0.37 -16.04
CA VAL A 105 -8.65 1.00 -14.91
C VAL A 105 -8.58 0.09 -13.68
N LYS A 106 -8.80 -1.21 -13.85
CA LYS A 106 -8.66 -2.19 -12.74
C LYS A 106 -7.26 -2.18 -12.15
N ASN A 107 -6.22 -2.23 -12.99
CA ASN A 107 -4.83 -2.20 -12.54
C ASN A 107 -4.49 -0.92 -11.78
N ARG A 108 -5.02 0.24 -12.22
CA ARG A 108 -4.85 1.50 -11.50
C ARG A 108 -5.53 1.47 -10.13
N ILE A 109 -6.75 0.92 -10.04
CA ILE A 109 -7.45 0.75 -8.76
C ILE A 109 -6.69 -0.22 -7.85
N TYR A 110 -6.21 -1.34 -8.38
CA TYR A 110 -5.37 -2.28 -7.63
C TYR A 110 -4.12 -1.60 -7.10
N GLY A 111 -3.39 -0.83 -7.91
CA GLY A 111 -2.23 -0.09 -7.45
C GLY A 111 -2.55 0.89 -6.32
N ILE A 112 -3.67 1.61 -6.41
CA ILE A 112 -4.10 2.54 -5.34
C ILE A 112 -4.44 1.77 -4.06
N VAL A 113 -5.26 0.72 -4.15
CA VAL A 113 -5.77 -0.03 -2.99
C VAL A 113 -4.67 -0.84 -2.31
N LEU A 114 -3.72 -1.38 -3.07
CA LEU A 114 -2.65 -2.23 -2.57
C LEU A 114 -1.42 -1.45 -2.08
N GLY A 115 -1.45 -0.11 -2.11
CA GLY A 115 -0.41 0.71 -1.49
C GLY A 115 0.64 1.33 -2.43
N SER A 116 0.48 1.24 -3.76
CA SER A 116 1.26 2.06 -4.69
C SER A 116 0.81 3.54 -4.71
N GLY A 117 -0.27 3.87 -3.99
CA GLY A 117 -0.82 5.21 -3.80
C GLY A 117 0.00 6.09 -2.86
N ALA A 118 1.27 6.32 -3.21
CA ALA A 118 2.07 7.51 -2.88
C ALA A 118 2.55 7.73 -1.43
N GLY A 119 2.70 6.63 -0.70
CA GLY A 119 3.91 6.41 0.08
C GLY A 119 4.39 5.01 -0.23
N ASN A 120 5.62 4.83 -0.70
CA ASN A 120 6.28 3.52 -0.82
C ASN A 120 6.46 2.92 0.58
N ARG A 121 5.37 2.62 1.27
CA ARG A 121 5.42 1.98 2.57
C ARG A 121 5.79 0.54 2.30
N PRO A 122 6.95 0.08 2.80
CA PRO A 122 7.32 -1.30 2.62
C PRO A 122 6.25 -2.19 3.28
N VAL A 123 5.92 -3.29 2.61
CA VAL A 123 5.14 -4.37 3.18
C VAL A 123 6.08 -5.10 4.14
N ARG A 124 6.01 -4.75 5.42
CA ARG A 124 6.71 -5.47 6.48
C ARG A 124 6.11 -6.86 6.59
N GLN A 125 6.96 -7.87 6.51
CA GLN A 125 6.70 -9.29 6.77
C GLN A 125 5.24 -9.72 6.55
N LEU A 126 4.95 -10.41 5.44
CA LEU A 126 3.70 -11.14 5.27
C LEU A 126 3.60 -12.20 6.38
N HIS A 127 3.03 -11.85 7.54
CA HIS A 127 2.73 -12.76 8.66
C HIS A 127 1.58 -13.72 8.30
N GLY A 128 1.61 -14.29 7.10
CA GLY A 128 0.67 -15.28 6.61
C GLY A 128 -0.62 -14.74 5.98
N SER A 129 -0.94 -13.45 6.09
CA SER A 129 -2.14 -12.88 5.44
C SER A 129 -1.78 -12.01 4.24
N LEU A 130 -2.28 -12.41 3.06
CA LEU A 130 -2.30 -11.54 1.88
C LEU A 130 -3.24 -10.35 2.13
N PRO A 131 -3.05 -9.20 1.45
CA PRO A 131 -4.00 -8.11 1.50
C PRO A 131 -5.44 -8.59 1.25
N PRO A 132 -6.45 -8.06 1.98
CA PRO A 132 -7.84 -8.52 1.85
C PRO A 132 -8.35 -8.56 0.40
N LEU A 133 -7.89 -7.63 -0.44
CA LEU A 133 -8.22 -7.60 -1.86
C LEU A 133 -7.84 -8.89 -2.62
N LEU A 134 -6.71 -9.52 -2.25
CA LEU A 134 -6.26 -10.78 -2.84
C LEU A 134 -7.04 -11.99 -2.31
N ALA A 135 -7.82 -11.82 -1.23
CA ALA A 135 -8.63 -12.89 -0.65
C ALA A 135 -10.05 -13.00 -1.27
N ILE A 136 -10.54 -11.96 -1.97
CA ILE A 136 -11.95 -11.84 -2.40
C ILE A 136 -12.41 -12.95 -3.36
N CYS A 137 -12.03 -12.87 -4.65
CA CYS A 137 -12.43 -13.84 -5.67
C CYS A 137 -11.24 -14.19 -6.58
N LYS A 138 -11.38 -15.27 -7.33
CA LYS A 138 -10.31 -15.78 -8.20
C LYS A 138 -9.91 -14.76 -9.28
N GLU A 139 -10.86 -14.07 -9.93
CA GLU A 139 -10.52 -13.12 -10.99
C GLU A 139 -9.77 -11.89 -10.45
N ILE A 140 -10.26 -11.29 -9.35
CA ILE A 140 -9.57 -10.16 -8.71
C ILE A 140 -8.17 -10.59 -8.26
N ARG A 141 -8.06 -11.76 -7.63
CA ARG A 141 -6.77 -12.29 -7.17
C ARG A 141 -5.79 -12.47 -8.33
N GLN A 142 -6.21 -13.04 -9.45
CA GLN A 142 -5.35 -13.26 -10.62
C GLN A 142 -4.90 -11.94 -11.26
N ALA A 143 -5.78 -10.94 -11.34
CA ALA A 143 -5.44 -9.65 -11.94
C ALA A 143 -4.63 -8.74 -10.99
N ALA A 144 -4.92 -8.77 -9.69
CA ALA A 144 -4.30 -7.89 -8.70
C ALA A 144 -2.95 -8.40 -8.20
N ARG A 145 -2.69 -9.71 -8.21
CA ARG A 145 -1.42 -10.29 -7.74
C ARG A 145 -0.19 -9.74 -8.47
N PRO A 146 -0.12 -9.74 -9.83
CA PRO A 146 1.04 -9.19 -10.52
C PRO A 146 1.28 -7.72 -10.17
N VAL A 147 0.20 -6.95 -10.00
CA VAL A 147 0.29 -5.55 -9.56
C VAL A 147 0.85 -5.45 -8.15
N PHE A 148 0.36 -6.27 -7.20
CA PHE A 148 0.84 -6.29 -5.82
C PHE A 148 2.34 -6.60 -5.75
N PHE A 149 2.76 -7.77 -6.25
CA PHE A 149 4.15 -8.23 -6.14
C PHE A 149 5.11 -7.41 -7.01
N GLY A 150 4.62 -6.84 -8.11
CA GLY A 150 5.42 -6.03 -9.03
C GLY A 150 5.64 -4.59 -8.57
N THR A 151 4.87 -4.11 -7.59
CA THR A 151 4.97 -2.73 -7.08
C THR A 151 5.31 -2.64 -5.61
N SER A 152 5.11 -3.72 -4.85
CA SER A 152 5.38 -3.74 -3.41
C SER A 152 6.86 -3.93 -3.12
N VAL A 153 7.32 -3.25 -2.07
CA VAL A 153 8.65 -3.47 -1.47
C VAL A 153 8.45 -4.40 -0.28
N PHE A 154 9.01 -5.60 -0.33
CA PHE A 154 8.93 -6.54 0.80
C PHE A 154 10.11 -6.30 1.74
N LEU A 155 9.84 -5.79 2.94
CA LEU A 155 10.87 -5.46 3.93
C LEU A 155 10.97 -6.55 5.00
N PHE A 156 12.20 -6.98 5.25
CA PHE A 156 12.59 -7.89 6.32
C PHE A 156 13.49 -7.17 7.30
N ASP A 157 12.92 -6.80 8.45
CA ASP A 157 13.69 -6.31 9.58
C ASP A 157 14.26 -7.53 10.34
N LEU A 158 15.57 -7.74 10.27
CA LEU A 158 16.27 -8.86 10.90
C LEU A 158 17.22 -8.31 11.95
N ILE A 159 16.79 -8.41 13.21
CA ILE A 159 17.58 -8.06 14.38
C ILE A 159 17.97 -9.37 15.07
N SER A 160 19.27 -9.63 15.13
CA SER A 160 19.79 -10.87 15.71
C SER A 160 21.21 -10.64 16.24
N GLU A 161 21.67 -11.55 17.09
CA GLU A 161 23.08 -11.58 17.46
C GLU A 161 23.91 -12.01 16.24
N PRO A 162 25.13 -11.48 16.05
CA PRO A 162 25.99 -11.80 14.90
C PRO A 162 26.10 -13.30 14.64
N ASP A 163 26.32 -14.09 15.69
CA ASP A 163 26.56 -15.53 15.62
C ASP A 163 25.34 -16.35 15.15
N THR A 164 24.13 -15.78 15.26
CA THR A 164 22.88 -16.45 14.86
C THR A 164 22.21 -15.82 13.66
N MET A 165 22.71 -14.67 13.18
CA MET A 165 22.10 -13.89 12.11
C MET A 165 22.00 -14.68 10.80
N GLU A 166 23.04 -15.38 10.37
CA GLU A 166 23.00 -16.18 9.13
C GLU A 166 21.87 -17.22 9.16
N ASN A 167 21.74 -17.94 10.28
CA ASN A 167 20.69 -18.94 10.48
C ASN A 167 19.30 -18.29 10.52
N THR A 168 19.18 -17.13 11.16
CA THR A 168 17.94 -16.35 11.24
C THR A 168 17.50 -15.87 9.85
N VAL A 169 18.41 -15.25 9.09
CA VAL A 169 18.19 -14.80 7.70
C VAL A 169 17.72 -15.97 6.86
N ASN A 170 18.47 -17.06 6.83
CA ASN A 170 18.13 -18.25 6.05
C ASN A 170 16.77 -18.84 6.44
N ARG A 171 16.45 -18.90 7.73
CA ARG A 171 15.15 -19.41 8.20
C ARG A 171 14.00 -18.52 7.75
N VAL A 172 14.10 -17.20 7.96
CA VAL A 172 13.06 -16.23 7.59
C VAL A 172 12.87 -16.21 6.07
N LEU A 173 13.94 -16.15 5.30
CA LEU A 173 13.89 -16.16 3.85
C LEU A 173 13.29 -17.47 3.32
N LYS A 174 13.68 -18.63 3.84
CA LYS A 174 13.08 -19.92 3.46
C LYS A 174 11.58 -19.98 3.78
N GLN A 175 11.16 -19.48 4.94
CA GLN A 175 9.75 -19.45 5.32
C GLN A 175 8.96 -18.51 4.41
N TRP A 176 9.47 -17.31 4.14
CA TRP A 176 8.82 -16.36 3.24
C TRP A 176 8.76 -16.88 1.81
N LEU A 177 9.87 -17.41 1.29
CA LEU A 177 9.90 -18.03 -0.03
C LEU A 177 8.86 -19.15 -0.12
N LYS A 178 8.67 -20.00 0.89
CA LYS A 178 7.58 -21.01 0.85
C LYS A 178 6.18 -20.40 0.65
N VAL A 179 5.94 -19.20 1.14
CA VAL A 179 4.66 -18.47 0.96
C VAL A 179 4.56 -17.89 -0.46
N VAL A 180 5.67 -17.40 -1.04
CA VAL A 180 5.67 -16.68 -2.34
C VAL A 180 5.94 -17.59 -3.55
N VAL A 181 6.74 -18.65 -3.40
CA VAL A 181 7.36 -19.47 -4.47
C VAL A 181 6.40 -20.20 -5.39
N ARG A 182 5.12 -20.39 -5.01
CA ARG A 182 4.24 -21.23 -5.84
C ARG A 182 3.62 -20.56 -7.06
N THR A 183 3.41 -19.25 -7.05
CA THR A 183 2.73 -18.57 -8.18
C THR A 183 3.13 -17.12 -8.41
N ASP A 184 3.75 -16.47 -7.42
CA ASP A 184 3.92 -15.01 -7.43
C ASP A 184 5.36 -14.56 -7.54
N THR A 185 6.33 -15.45 -7.33
CA THR A 185 7.76 -15.12 -7.45
C THR A 185 8.10 -14.49 -8.77
N ARG A 186 7.49 -14.91 -9.87
CA ARG A 186 7.70 -14.30 -11.19
C ARG A 186 7.37 -12.81 -11.24
N CYS A 187 6.41 -12.38 -10.42
CA CYS A 187 5.96 -10.99 -10.35
C CYS A 187 6.72 -10.18 -9.30
N LEU A 188 7.58 -10.80 -8.49
CA LEU A 188 8.33 -10.12 -7.43
C LEU A 188 9.31 -9.11 -8.06
N ALA A 189 9.14 -7.83 -7.75
CA ALA A 189 9.99 -6.78 -8.30
C ALA A 189 11.08 -6.30 -7.33
N ARG A 190 10.79 -6.24 -6.02
CA ARG A 190 11.69 -5.63 -5.04
C ARG A 190 11.61 -6.28 -3.66
N VAL A 191 12.76 -6.62 -3.11
CA VAL A 191 12.93 -7.11 -1.73
C VAL A 191 13.98 -6.26 -1.03
N GLU A 192 13.72 -5.91 0.21
CA GLU A 192 14.61 -5.13 1.07
C GLU A 192 14.83 -5.87 2.38
N LEU A 193 16.09 -5.98 2.78
CA LEU A 193 16.52 -6.62 4.01
C LEU A 193 17.20 -5.55 4.85
N SER A 194 16.65 -5.24 6.02
CA SER A 194 17.29 -4.37 7.00
C SER A 194 17.91 -5.24 8.09
N LEU A 195 19.23 -5.26 8.15
CA LEU A 195 20.01 -6.08 9.08
C LEU A 195 20.54 -5.18 10.20
N GLY A 196 20.23 -5.50 11.45
CA GLY A 196 20.67 -4.72 12.61
C GLY A 196 21.25 -5.59 13.73
N GLY A 197 22.23 -5.04 14.46
CA GLY A 197 22.77 -5.68 15.66
C GLY A 197 21.85 -5.49 16.87
N ALA A 198 21.81 -6.46 17.78
CA ALA A 198 20.97 -6.41 18.98
C ALA A 198 21.33 -5.25 19.95
N VAL A 199 22.57 -4.76 19.90
CA VAL A 199 23.12 -3.82 20.89
C VAL A 199 23.00 -2.35 20.46
N ALA A 200 22.94 -2.07 19.15
CA ALA A 200 22.88 -0.71 18.61
C ALA A 200 21.74 -0.58 17.60
N ALA A 201 20.57 -0.13 18.07
CA ALA A 201 19.35 0.02 17.26
C ALA A 201 19.46 1.04 16.10
N HIS A 202 20.60 1.72 15.94
CA HIS A 202 20.77 2.82 14.99
C HIS A 202 21.68 2.51 13.80
N ASP A 203 22.47 1.44 13.85
CA ASP A 203 23.34 1.06 12.74
C ASP A 203 22.77 -0.17 12.04
N THR A 204 21.93 0.08 11.02
CA THR A 204 21.39 -0.94 10.13
C THR A 204 22.14 -0.95 8.81
N ILE A 205 22.23 -2.14 8.22
CA ILE A 205 22.65 -2.34 6.84
C ILE A 205 21.43 -2.75 6.04
N ASP A 206 21.09 -1.96 5.03
CA ASP A 206 19.96 -2.24 4.16
C ASP A 206 20.46 -2.81 2.82
N ILE A 207 19.99 -4.01 2.48
CA ILE A 207 20.29 -4.69 1.21
C ILE A 207 19.00 -4.80 0.41
N CYS A 208 18.96 -4.13 -0.75
CA CYS A 208 17.79 -4.09 -1.61
C CYS A 208 18.06 -4.77 -2.95
N PHE A 209 17.37 -5.89 -3.20
CA PHE A 209 17.32 -6.55 -4.50
C PHE A 209 16.16 -6.02 -5.31
N THR A 210 16.43 -5.59 -6.54
CA THR A 210 15.41 -5.10 -7.47
C THR A 210 15.59 -5.78 -8.81
N ILE A 211 14.48 -6.15 -9.47
CA ILE A 211 14.50 -6.57 -10.86
C ILE A 211 13.68 -5.61 -11.71
N SER A 212 14.20 -5.22 -12.87
CA SER A 212 13.47 -4.40 -13.84
C SER A 212 13.70 -4.88 -15.27
N PRO A 213 12.74 -4.65 -16.19
CA PRO A 213 12.93 -5.00 -17.60
C PRO A 213 14.11 -4.29 -18.27
N ALA A 214 14.48 -3.09 -17.78
CA ALA A 214 15.52 -2.27 -18.38
C ALA A 214 16.94 -2.62 -17.90
N HIS A 215 17.08 -3.08 -16.66
CA HIS A 215 18.39 -3.26 -16.02
C HIS A 215 18.64 -4.67 -15.49
N GLY A 216 17.70 -5.60 -15.66
CA GLY A 216 17.84 -6.95 -15.09
C GLY A 216 17.76 -6.96 -13.56
N LEU A 217 18.43 -7.93 -12.93
CA LEU A 217 18.61 -7.98 -11.48
C LEU A 217 19.67 -6.97 -11.03
N MET A 218 19.36 -6.23 -9.98
CA MET A 218 20.24 -5.25 -9.36
C MET A 218 20.24 -5.42 -7.84
N VAL A 219 21.33 -5.00 -7.21
CA VAL A 219 21.43 -4.92 -5.75
C VAL A 219 21.94 -3.54 -5.34
N ASN A 220 21.30 -2.96 -4.32
CA ASN A 220 21.75 -1.74 -3.67
C ASN A 220 22.02 -2.05 -2.20
N VAL A 221 23.18 -1.64 -1.71
CA VAL A 221 23.56 -1.81 -0.29
C VAL A 221 23.78 -0.44 0.33
N HIS A 222 23.09 -0.18 1.44
CA HIS A 222 23.19 1.04 2.23
C HIS A 222 23.64 0.71 3.66
N GLY A 223 24.39 1.62 4.28
CA GLY A 223 24.97 1.43 5.62
C GLY A 223 26.46 1.78 5.66
N LYS A 224 26.98 1.99 6.87
CA LYS A 224 28.41 2.29 7.12
C LYS A 224 29.25 1.02 6.96
N GLY A 225 30.51 1.16 6.51
CA GLY A 225 31.44 0.03 6.40
C GLY A 225 31.08 -1.03 5.36
N THR A 226 30.22 -0.70 4.38
CA THR A 226 29.62 -1.67 3.44
C THR A 226 30.42 -1.88 2.14
N ALA A 227 31.68 -1.47 2.07
CA ALA A 227 32.46 -1.51 0.82
C ALA A 227 32.67 -2.94 0.30
N THR A 228 33.16 -3.85 1.14
CA THR A 228 33.34 -5.27 0.80
C THR A 228 31.98 -5.93 0.53
N LEU A 229 30.97 -5.62 1.34
CA LEU A 229 29.62 -6.14 1.17
C LEU A 229 29.00 -5.76 -0.18
N LYS A 230 29.21 -4.52 -0.66
CA LYS A 230 28.77 -4.07 -1.99
C LYS A 230 29.41 -4.87 -3.11
N GLU A 231 30.72 -5.13 -3.01
CA GLU A 231 31.44 -5.91 -4.01
C GLU A 231 30.92 -7.36 -4.05
N THR A 232 30.81 -8.02 -2.90
CA THR A 232 30.25 -9.37 -2.78
C THR A 232 28.81 -9.44 -3.31
N ALA A 233 27.98 -8.45 -3.00
CA ALA A 233 26.61 -8.37 -3.50
C ALA A 233 26.57 -8.25 -5.03
N GLN A 234 27.43 -7.41 -5.61
CA GLN A 234 27.49 -7.22 -7.06
C GLN A 234 28.00 -8.48 -7.78
N GLN A 235 29.01 -9.16 -7.23
CA GLN A 235 29.50 -10.42 -7.78
C GLN A 235 28.39 -11.49 -7.79
N LEU A 236 27.63 -11.60 -6.70
CA LEU A 236 26.47 -12.49 -6.60
C LEU A 236 25.41 -12.17 -7.67
N VAL A 237 25.06 -10.89 -7.84
CA VAL A 237 24.08 -10.47 -8.85
C VAL A 237 24.56 -10.79 -10.26
N ASN A 238 25.83 -10.52 -10.58
CA ASN A 238 26.39 -10.81 -11.90
C ASN A 238 26.30 -12.31 -12.23
N ALA A 239 26.67 -13.18 -11.28
CA ALA A 239 26.59 -14.63 -11.46
C ALA A 239 25.15 -15.12 -11.66
N ILE A 240 24.18 -14.49 -11.01
CA ILE A 240 22.77 -14.85 -11.11
C ILE A 240 22.13 -14.30 -12.39
N GLU A 241 22.56 -13.15 -12.86
CA GLU A 241 22.01 -12.50 -14.04
C GLU A 241 22.22 -13.35 -15.31
N GLU A 242 23.40 -13.99 -15.44
CA GLU A 242 23.67 -14.94 -16.53
C GLU A 242 22.66 -16.10 -16.53
N MET A 243 22.40 -16.67 -15.36
CA MET A 243 21.39 -17.73 -15.19
C MET A 243 19.97 -17.21 -15.45
N ARG A 244 19.68 -15.97 -15.06
CA ARG A 244 18.38 -15.31 -15.27
C ARG A 244 18.04 -15.20 -16.73
N GLU A 245 18.98 -14.69 -17.53
CA GLU A 245 18.81 -14.56 -18.97
C GLU A 245 18.65 -15.93 -19.64
N ALA A 246 19.51 -16.89 -19.29
CA ALA A 246 19.47 -18.24 -19.86
C ALA A 246 18.15 -18.98 -19.57
N MET A 247 17.57 -18.80 -18.39
CA MET A 247 16.35 -19.50 -17.96
C MET A 247 15.07 -18.66 -18.08
N GLY A 248 15.16 -17.42 -18.55
CA GLY A 248 14.02 -16.50 -18.64
C GLY A 248 13.39 -16.18 -17.28
N MET A 249 14.19 -16.17 -16.21
CA MET A 249 13.72 -15.85 -14.87
C MET A 249 13.39 -14.37 -14.74
N HIS A 250 12.40 -14.08 -13.91
CA HIS A 250 12.00 -12.73 -13.52
C HIS A 250 12.26 -12.60 -12.02
N GLY A 251 11.23 -12.33 -11.21
CA GLY A 251 11.41 -12.22 -9.76
C GLY A 251 11.91 -13.49 -9.07
N GLU A 252 11.92 -14.64 -9.75
CA GLU A 252 12.62 -15.85 -9.30
C GLU A 252 14.12 -15.60 -9.06
N ALA A 253 14.74 -14.71 -9.83
CA ALA A 253 16.16 -14.37 -9.67
C ALA A 253 16.45 -13.70 -8.32
N ILE A 254 15.49 -12.90 -7.79
CA ILE A 254 15.59 -12.36 -6.42
C ILE A 254 15.57 -13.50 -5.41
N GLY A 255 14.64 -14.45 -5.56
CA GLY A 255 14.56 -15.61 -4.66
C GLY A 255 15.84 -16.45 -4.67
N MET A 256 16.47 -16.59 -5.82
CA MET A 256 17.75 -17.28 -5.96
C MET A 256 18.91 -16.46 -5.35
N ALA A 257 18.97 -15.14 -5.54
CA ALA A 257 19.98 -14.30 -4.88
C ALA A 257 19.89 -14.38 -3.36
N LEU A 258 18.67 -14.36 -2.84
CA LEU A 258 18.40 -14.52 -1.42
C LEU A 258 18.83 -15.90 -0.89
N HIS A 259 18.75 -16.94 -1.72
CA HIS A 259 19.11 -18.30 -1.32
C HIS A 259 20.60 -18.60 -1.45
N SER A 260 21.24 -18.12 -2.51
CA SER A 260 22.65 -18.39 -2.85
C SER A 260 23.63 -17.43 -2.16
N GLY A 261 23.15 -16.36 -1.53
CA GLY A 261 23.98 -15.33 -0.90
C GLY A 261 24.59 -15.71 0.45
N SER A 262 25.01 -16.95 0.70
CA SER A 262 25.61 -17.32 2.01
C SER A 262 26.81 -16.44 2.37
N ASP A 263 27.69 -16.18 1.40
CA ASP A 263 28.86 -15.32 1.60
C ASP A 263 28.44 -13.85 1.81
N LEU A 264 27.39 -13.40 1.14
CA LEU A 264 26.81 -12.08 1.35
C LEU A 264 26.32 -11.91 2.79
N TRP A 265 25.64 -12.92 3.35
CA TRP A 265 25.15 -12.88 4.72
C TRP A 265 26.29 -12.86 5.74
N ARG A 266 27.35 -13.64 5.48
CA ARG A 266 28.55 -13.63 6.33
C ARG A 266 29.20 -12.24 6.34
N GLU A 267 29.41 -11.63 5.17
CA GLU A 267 29.98 -10.28 5.06
C GLU A 267 29.11 -9.24 5.75
N ALA A 268 27.77 -9.36 5.66
CA ALA A 268 26.87 -8.44 6.34
C ALA A 268 26.97 -8.56 7.87
N VAL A 269 27.11 -9.78 8.39
CA VAL A 269 27.33 -10.03 9.82
C VAL A 269 28.65 -9.42 10.29
N LEU A 270 29.73 -9.61 9.53
CA LEU A 270 31.04 -9.01 9.85
C LEU A 270 30.96 -7.48 9.85
N ALA A 271 30.28 -6.89 8.87
CA ALA A 271 30.08 -5.46 8.80
C ALA A 271 29.30 -4.93 10.03
N ILE A 272 28.23 -5.60 10.45
CA ILE A 272 27.46 -5.23 11.65
C ILE A 272 28.30 -5.39 12.93
N ALA A 273 29.08 -6.45 13.04
CA ALA A 273 29.95 -6.69 14.18
C ALA A 273 31.00 -5.57 14.32
N ASN A 274 31.60 -5.14 13.19
CA ASN A 274 32.57 -4.04 13.16
C ASN A 274 31.94 -2.70 13.55
N LEU A 275 30.65 -2.48 13.26
CA LEU A 275 29.92 -1.28 13.70
C LEU A 275 29.61 -1.31 15.20
N SER A 276 29.53 -2.49 15.80
CA SER A 276 29.13 -2.69 17.20
C SER A 276 30.30 -2.59 18.18
N VAL A 277 31.55 -2.49 17.72
CA VAL A 277 32.70 -2.31 18.59
C VAL A 277 32.64 -0.90 19.18
N PRO A 278 32.36 -0.75 20.49
CA PRO A 278 32.27 0.57 21.09
C PRO A 278 33.65 1.23 20.97
N ALA A 279 33.70 2.47 20.49
CA ALA A 279 34.90 3.30 20.46
C ALA A 279 35.51 3.58 21.87
N VAL A 280 34.99 2.92 22.91
CA VAL A 280 35.38 3.05 24.31
C VAL A 280 36.84 2.64 24.55
N ALA A 281 37.44 1.82 23.69
CA ALA A 281 38.85 1.44 23.82
C ALA A 281 39.85 2.59 23.52
N GLU A 282 39.43 3.70 22.90
CA GLU A 282 40.33 4.84 22.65
C GLU A 282 40.25 5.94 23.71
N SER A 283 39.20 5.96 24.55
CA SER A 283 39.03 6.99 25.59
C SER A 283 39.79 6.64 26.89
N GLU A 284 39.85 5.37 27.29
CA GLU A 284 40.55 4.96 28.52
C GLU A 284 42.09 5.02 28.36
N LEU A 285 42.61 4.94 27.13
CA LEU A 285 44.05 5.08 26.85
C LEU A 285 44.55 6.54 26.85
N TYR A 286 43.64 7.52 26.81
CA TYR A 286 43.99 8.94 26.90
C TYR A 286 44.02 9.45 28.35
N GLU A 287 43.12 9.00 29.23
CA GLU A 287 43.16 9.40 30.64
C GLU A 287 44.39 8.85 31.39
N GLU A 288 44.90 7.67 31.02
CA GLU A 288 46.09 7.11 31.68
C GLU A 288 47.43 7.75 31.23
N ARG A 289 47.42 8.53 30.13
CA ARG A 289 48.63 9.23 29.65
C ARG A 289 48.80 10.62 30.25
N ASP A 290 47.74 11.29 30.66
CA ASP A 290 47.84 12.61 31.29
C ASP A 290 48.17 12.51 32.79
N VAL A 291 47.76 11.44 33.49
CA VAL A 291 48.12 11.23 34.90
C VAL A 291 49.63 10.96 35.08
N LYS A 292 50.31 10.35 34.10
CA LYS A 292 51.76 10.07 34.18
C LYS A 292 52.66 11.26 33.81
N ARG A 293 52.11 12.43 33.47
CA ARG A 293 52.88 13.64 33.15
C ARG A 293 53.00 14.63 34.30
N GLU A 294 52.26 14.46 35.39
CA GLU A 294 52.32 15.37 36.56
C GLU A 294 53.22 14.87 37.71
N GLU A 295 53.87 13.70 37.60
CA GLU A 295 54.77 13.15 38.64
C GLU A 295 56.28 13.36 38.36
N LYS A 296 56.68 14.42 37.63
CA LYS A 296 58.09 14.80 37.47
C LYS A 296 58.32 16.29 37.72
#